data_AF-A0A822IDQ1-F1
#
_entry.id   AF-A0A822IDQ1-F1
#
_cell.length_a   1.000
_cell.length_b   1.000
_cell.length_c   1.000
_cell.angle_alpha   90.00
_cell.angle_beta   90.00
_cell.angle_gamma   90.00
#
_symmetry.space_group_name_H-M   'P 1'
#
loop_
_entity.id
_entity.type
_entity.pdbx_description
1 polymer ?
#
loop_
_entity_poly.entity_id
_entity_poly.type
_entity_poly.pdbx_seq_one_letter_code
_entity_poly.pdbx_strand_id
1 'polypeptide(L)'
;MGVKERVGKRSDTRVDEEKIEKDTINEKISSLTYHTEFAAEEFLTTNHGTRINDNQNSLKAGERGPTLLEDFLLREKITHFDHERIPERVVHARGAAAHGYFQVYESMAKYTKAKFLTDPSEKRLCLCVFQQ
;
A
#
# COMPACT_ATOMS: atom_id res chain seq x y z
N MET A 1 -38.54 13.80 44.89
CA MET A 1 -37.32 13.94 44.08
C MET A 1 -37.01 12.60 43.44
N GLY A 2 -37.54 12.34 42.25
CA GLY A 2 -37.28 11.10 41.50
C GLY A 2 -36.38 11.44 40.31
N VAL A 3 -35.12 11.02 40.36
CA VAL A 3 -34.16 11.19 39.26
C VAL A 3 -34.52 10.16 38.19
N LYS A 4 -35.09 10.63 37.07
CA LYS A 4 -35.23 9.83 35.86
C LYS A 4 -33.88 9.80 35.15
N GLU A 5 -33.15 8.70 35.29
CA GLU A 5 -32.01 8.40 34.43
C GLU A 5 -32.51 8.24 32.99
N ARG A 6 -32.07 9.14 32.11
CA ARG A 6 -32.28 9.02 30.67
C ARG A 6 -31.35 7.93 30.14
N VAL A 7 -31.95 6.80 29.78
CA VAL A 7 -31.37 5.74 28.97
C VAL A 7 -30.87 6.33 27.65
N GLY A 8 -29.55 6.53 27.53
CA GLY A 8 -28.87 6.83 26.27
C GLY A 8 -28.56 5.54 25.53
N LYS A 9 -29.27 5.27 24.42
CA LYS A 9 -29.07 4.11 23.56
C LYS A 9 -27.66 4.15 22.93
N ARG A 10 -26.87 3.10 23.20
CA ARG A 10 -25.65 2.77 22.44
C ARG A 10 -26.06 2.03 21.16
N SER A 11 -26.17 2.74 20.05
CA SER A 11 -26.30 2.12 18.73
C SER A 11 -26.01 3.16 17.66
N ASP A 12 -24.78 3.19 17.13
CA ASP A 12 -24.50 3.71 15.76
C ASP A 12 -23.07 3.45 15.22
N THR A 13 -22.13 2.90 15.99
CA THR A 13 -20.74 2.74 15.51
C THR A 13 -20.54 1.76 14.33
N ARG A 14 -21.46 0.81 14.11
CA ARG A 14 -21.33 -0.18 13.01
C ARG A 14 -21.66 0.37 11.63
N VAL A 15 -22.54 1.37 11.55
CA VAL A 15 -22.99 1.95 10.27
C VAL A 15 -21.93 2.88 9.69
N ASP A 16 -21.12 3.49 10.55
CA ASP A 16 -20.00 4.34 10.16
C ASP A 16 -18.81 3.52 9.65
N GLU A 17 -18.52 2.36 10.28
CA GLU A 17 -17.46 1.44 9.84
C GLU A 17 -17.71 0.85 8.44
N GLU A 18 -18.93 0.38 8.14
CA GLU A 18 -19.27 -0.14 6.79
C GLU A 18 -19.23 0.92 5.69
N LYS A 19 -19.50 2.19 6.02
CA LYS A 19 -19.42 3.30 5.05
C LYS A 19 -17.97 3.67 4.74
N ILE A 20 -17.10 3.66 5.75
CA ILE A 20 -15.67 3.89 5.58
C ILE A 20 -15.06 2.79 4.67
N GLU A 21 -15.42 1.52 4.87
CA GLU A 21 -14.94 0.43 4.00
C GLU A 21 -15.31 0.62 2.52
N LYS A 22 -16.54 1.05 2.23
CA LYS A 22 -17.02 1.25 0.86
C LYS A 22 -16.45 2.48 0.18
N ASP A 23 -16.16 3.55 0.92
CA ASP A 23 -15.51 4.74 0.37
C ASP A 23 -14.00 4.54 0.14
N THR A 24 -13.40 3.57 0.83
CA THR A 24 -11.97 3.22 0.68
C THR A 24 -11.73 2.31 -0.53
N ILE A 25 -12.68 1.46 -0.89
CA ILE A 25 -12.56 0.54 -2.02
C ILE A 25 -12.93 1.27 -3.31
N ASN A 26 -11.91 1.56 -4.12
CA ASN A 26 -12.04 2.28 -5.39
C ASN A 26 -11.50 1.42 -6.55
N GLU A 27 -11.88 1.69 -7.80
CA GLU A 27 -11.48 0.92 -9.00
C GLU A 27 -9.96 0.83 -9.17
N LYS A 28 -9.22 1.86 -8.75
CA LYS A 28 -7.75 1.83 -8.78
C LYS A 28 -7.20 0.90 -7.72
N ILE A 29 -7.76 0.93 -6.53
CA ILE A 29 -7.33 0.10 -5.41
C ILE A 29 -7.65 -1.36 -5.71
N SER A 30 -8.80 -1.66 -6.33
CA SER A 30 -9.09 -3.01 -6.81
C SER A 30 -8.15 -3.47 -7.94
N SER A 31 -7.68 -2.57 -8.82
CA SER A 31 -6.65 -2.93 -9.80
C SER A 31 -5.28 -3.23 -9.16
N LEU A 32 -5.01 -2.68 -7.98
CA LEU A 32 -3.73 -2.85 -7.27
C LEU A 32 -3.66 -4.16 -6.50
N THR A 33 -4.79 -4.76 -6.11
CA THR A 33 -4.82 -6.02 -5.34
C THR A 33 -4.15 -7.18 -6.06
N TYR A 34 -4.09 -7.16 -7.40
CA TYR A 34 -3.35 -8.15 -8.16
C TYR A 34 -1.83 -8.11 -7.91
N HIS A 35 -1.30 -6.98 -7.45
CA HIS A 35 0.13 -6.76 -7.19
C HIS A 35 0.46 -6.66 -5.69
N THR A 36 -0.50 -6.96 -4.82
CA THR A 36 -0.25 -6.96 -3.36
C THR A 36 0.04 -8.38 -2.90
N GLU A 37 1.21 -8.57 -2.30
CA GLU A 37 1.60 -9.84 -1.68
C GLU A 37 1.25 -9.82 -0.18
N PHE A 38 0.65 -10.90 0.31
CA PHE A 38 0.35 -11.09 1.74
C PHE A 38 1.35 -12.09 2.34
N ALA A 39 2.02 -11.69 3.42
CA ALA A 39 3.07 -12.51 4.04
C ALA A 39 2.59 -13.41 5.19
N ALA A 40 1.29 -13.39 5.52
CA ALA A 40 0.76 -14.19 6.63
C ALA A 40 0.74 -15.68 6.25
N GLU A 41 1.38 -16.52 7.08
CA GLU A 41 1.46 -17.98 6.92
C GLU A 41 2.29 -18.49 5.72
N GLU A 42 3.00 -17.60 5.03
CA GLU A 42 3.89 -17.96 3.93
C GLU A 42 5.29 -18.37 4.41
N PHE A 43 5.93 -19.27 3.66
CA PHE A 43 7.31 -19.66 3.91
C PHE A 43 8.28 -18.62 3.35
N LEU A 44 9.37 -18.36 4.07
CA LEU A 44 10.45 -17.54 3.53
C LEU A 44 11.08 -18.25 2.33
N THR A 45 11.02 -17.60 1.18
CA THR A 45 11.51 -18.12 -0.10
C THR A 45 12.47 -17.14 -0.76
N THR A 46 13.28 -17.65 -1.68
CA THR A 46 14.03 -16.86 -2.66
C THR A 46 13.10 -16.27 -3.71
N ASN A 47 13.56 -15.30 -4.51
CA ASN A 47 12.75 -14.74 -5.61
C ASN A 47 12.40 -15.79 -6.67
N HIS A 48 13.12 -16.91 -6.69
CA HIS A 48 12.84 -18.07 -7.54
C HIS A 48 11.90 -19.11 -6.91
N GLY A 49 11.36 -18.85 -5.70
CA GLY A 49 10.41 -19.74 -5.03
C GLY A 49 11.04 -20.92 -4.28
N THR A 50 12.38 -20.96 -4.16
CA THR A 50 13.05 -21.99 -3.34
C THR A 50 12.95 -21.64 -1.87
N ARG A 51 12.50 -22.59 -1.04
CA ARG A 51 12.35 -22.39 0.42
C ARG A 51 13.69 -22.24 1.12
N ILE A 52 13.73 -21.33 2.09
CA ILE A 52 14.91 -21.04 2.91
C ILE A 52 14.77 -21.73 4.26
N ASN A 53 15.73 -22.60 4.60
CA ASN A 53 15.74 -23.31 5.89
C ASN A 53 16.41 -22.48 7.01
N ASP A 54 17.51 -21.78 6.70
CA ASP A 54 18.23 -20.92 7.64
C ASP A 54 18.58 -19.59 6.94
N ASN A 55 18.18 -18.47 7.57
CA ASN A 55 18.43 -17.10 7.09
C ASN A 55 19.38 -16.33 8.02
N GLN A 56 19.89 -16.95 9.08
CA GLN A 56 20.77 -16.32 10.05
C GLN A 56 22.25 -16.55 9.72
N ASN A 57 22.55 -17.62 8.98
CA ASN A 57 23.92 -18.03 8.67
C ASN A 57 24.19 -18.02 7.17
N SER A 58 25.43 -17.66 6.82
CA SER A 58 25.99 -17.90 5.50
C SER A 58 26.54 -19.32 5.41
N LEU A 59 26.56 -19.90 4.21
CA LEU A 59 27.23 -21.17 3.96
C LEU A 59 28.76 -21.00 4.03
N LYS A 60 29.39 -21.73 4.94
CA LYS A 60 30.84 -21.66 5.21
C LYS A 60 31.49 -23.05 5.13
N ALA A 61 32.77 -23.10 4.80
CA ALA A 61 33.60 -24.30 4.89
C ALA A 61 33.95 -24.63 6.36
N GLY A 62 32.94 -24.96 7.18
CA GLY A 62 33.03 -25.19 8.62
C GLY A 62 32.58 -23.98 9.46
N GLU A 63 32.38 -24.19 10.77
CA GLU A 63 31.79 -23.18 11.69
C GLU A 63 32.54 -21.84 11.72
N ARG A 64 33.87 -21.88 11.56
CA ARG A 64 34.74 -20.70 11.46
C ARG A 64 35.52 -20.63 10.13
N GLY A 65 35.00 -21.26 9.08
CA GLY A 65 35.59 -21.25 7.75
C GLY A 65 35.22 -20.02 6.91
N PRO A 66 35.87 -19.84 5.74
CA PRO A 66 35.48 -18.83 4.75
C PRO A 66 34.08 -19.14 4.17
N THR A 67 33.38 -18.09 3.72
CA THR A 67 32.10 -18.22 3.03
C THR A 67 32.28 -18.78 1.63
N LEU A 68 31.40 -19.70 1.24
CA LEU A 68 31.45 -20.33 -0.08
C LEU A 68 30.71 -19.47 -1.12
N LEU A 69 31.26 -19.42 -2.34
CA LEU A 69 30.68 -18.66 -3.45
C LEU A 69 29.45 -19.34 -4.08
N GLU A 70 29.25 -20.63 -3.77
CA GLU A 70 28.10 -21.43 -4.17
C GLU A 70 26.82 -21.07 -3.39
N ASP A 71 26.92 -20.24 -2.34
CA ASP A 71 25.78 -19.75 -1.59
C ASP A 71 24.96 -18.76 -2.44
N PHE A 72 23.99 -19.29 -3.17
CA PHE A 72 23.08 -18.48 -4.00
C PHE A 72 22.11 -17.66 -3.15
N LEU A 73 21.73 -18.13 -1.96
CA LEU A 73 20.81 -17.44 -1.08
C LEU A 73 21.40 -16.12 -0.56
N LEU A 74 22.62 -16.19 -0.02
CA LEU A 74 23.33 -15.00 0.46
C LEU A 74 23.53 -13.98 -0.67
N ARG A 75 23.97 -14.45 -1.84
CA ARG A 75 24.24 -13.59 -2.99
C ARG A 75 22.99 -12.88 -3.46
N GLU A 76 21.90 -13.61 -3.64
CA GLU A 76 20.64 -13.04 -4.09
C GLU A 76 20.15 -11.93 -3.15
N LYS A 77 20.16 -12.19 -1.84
CA LYS A 77 19.73 -11.23 -0.82
C LYS A 77 20.60 -9.96 -0.81
N ILE A 78 21.92 -10.11 -0.88
CA ILE A 78 22.85 -8.96 -0.90
C ILE A 78 22.73 -8.19 -2.22
N THR A 79 22.64 -8.88 -3.36
CA THR A 79 22.49 -8.20 -4.66
C THR A 79 21.19 -7.39 -4.75
N HIS A 80 20.08 -7.90 -4.20
CA HIS A 80 18.84 -7.14 -4.15
C HIS A 80 18.97 -5.91 -3.24
N PHE A 81 19.67 -6.03 -2.11
CA PHE A 81 19.94 -4.92 -1.19
C PHE A 81 20.83 -3.84 -1.84
N ASP A 82 21.90 -4.24 -2.53
CA ASP A 82 22.83 -3.31 -3.17
C ASP A 82 22.16 -2.49 -4.30
N HIS A 83 21.14 -3.04 -4.94
CA HIS A 83 20.42 -2.41 -6.07
C HIS A 83 19.04 -1.86 -5.71
N GLU A 84 18.73 -1.69 -4.43
CA GLU A 84 17.44 -1.13 -4.00
C GLU A 84 17.29 0.35 -4.37
N ARG A 85 18.41 1.08 -4.46
CA ARG A 85 18.40 2.53 -4.73
C ARG A 85 18.25 2.82 -6.22
N ILE A 86 17.17 3.52 -6.55
CA ILE A 86 16.92 4.13 -7.86
C ILE A 86 17.19 5.64 -7.74
N PRO A 87 17.73 6.31 -8.78
CA PRO A 87 17.95 7.75 -8.75
C PRO A 87 16.65 8.51 -8.40
N GLU A 88 16.77 9.48 -7.49
CA GLU A 88 15.67 10.34 -7.10
C GLU A 88 15.30 11.35 -8.21
N ARG A 89 14.10 11.95 -8.11
CA ARG A 89 13.69 13.01 -9.05
C ARG A 89 14.61 14.22 -8.90
N VAL A 90 15.01 14.83 -10.03
CA VAL A 90 15.91 16.01 -10.08
C VAL A 90 15.44 17.18 -9.21
N VAL A 91 14.12 17.38 -9.13
CA VAL A 91 13.48 18.36 -8.24
C VAL A 91 12.30 17.70 -7.52
N HIS A 92 12.00 18.22 -6.33
CA HIS A 92 10.98 17.69 -5.43
C HIS A 92 11.15 16.19 -5.11
N ALA A 93 12.38 15.81 -4.79
CA ALA A 93 12.74 14.45 -4.41
C ALA A 93 12.02 13.98 -3.13
N ARG A 94 11.79 14.90 -2.18
CA ARG A 94 11.09 14.60 -0.94
C ARG A 94 9.60 14.87 -1.06
N GLY A 95 8.80 13.82 -0.89
CA GLY A 95 7.35 13.95 -0.82
C GLY A 95 6.65 12.75 -0.23
N ALA A 96 5.39 12.95 0.16
CA ALA A 96 4.48 11.91 0.62
C ALA A 96 3.30 11.79 -0.37
N ALA A 97 2.78 10.59 -0.58
CA ALA A 97 1.67 10.36 -1.50
C ALA A 97 0.44 9.78 -0.79
N ALA A 98 -0.74 10.17 -1.24
CA ALA A 98 -2.01 9.63 -0.76
C ALA A 98 -2.98 9.36 -1.92
N HIS A 99 -3.69 8.23 -1.83
CA HIS A 99 -4.81 7.92 -2.73
C HIS A 99 -6.07 8.62 -2.25
N GLY A 100 -6.87 9.11 -3.19
CA GLY A 100 -8.15 9.71 -2.91
C GLY A 100 -9.07 9.68 -4.12
N TYR A 101 -10.20 10.36 -3.98
CA TYR A 101 -11.10 10.63 -5.09
C TYR A 101 -11.45 12.12 -5.14
N PHE A 102 -11.71 12.59 -6.34
CA PHE A 102 -12.20 13.92 -6.64
C PHE A 102 -13.64 13.81 -7.13
N GLN A 103 -14.49 14.71 -6.66
CA GLN A 103 -15.89 14.81 -7.07
C GLN A 103 -16.22 16.27 -7.35
N VAL A 104 -16.83 16.54 -8.51
CA VAL A 104 -17.27 17.89 -8.86
C VAL A 104 -18.61 18.21 -8.20
N TYR A 105 -18.78 19.44 -7.70
CA TYR A 105 -20.04 19.84 -7.06
C TYR A 105 -21.18 20.03 -8.07
N GLU A 106 -20.90 20.70 -9.18
CA GLU A 106 -21.85 21.01 -10.25
C GLU A 106 -21.21 20.77 -11.62
N SER A 107 -22.03 20.44 -12.61
CA SER A 107 -21.55 20.23 -13.98
C SER A 107 -20.95 21.52 -14.55
N MET A 108 -19.67 21.47 -14.93
CA MET A 108 -18.97 22.60 -15.58
C MET A 108 -18.94 22.47 -17.10
N ALA A 109 -19.85 21.67 -17.68
CA ALA A 109 -19.95 21.40 -19.11
C ALA A 109 -20.05 22.67 -19.99
N LYS A 110 -20.55 23.78 -19.41
CA LYS A 110 -20.62 25.09 -20.08
C LYS A 110 -19.25 25.68 -20.40
N TYR A 111 -18.22 25.36 -19.60
CA TYR A 111 -16.88 25.96 -19.71
C TYR A 111 -15.81 24.98 -20.18
N THR A 112 -15.98 23.67 -19.91
CA THR A 112 -14.99 22.65 -20.25
C THR A 112 -15.63 21.39 -20.80
N LYS A 113 -14.92 20.73 -21.72
CA LYS A 113 -15.27 19.40 -22.24
C LYS A 113 -14.53 18.27 -21.52
N ALA A 114 -13.83 18.58 -20.44
CA ALA A 114 -13.11 17.60 -19.65
C ALA A 114 -14.11 16.65 -18.98
N LYS A 115 -14.04 15.36 -19.34
CA LYS A 115 -15.01 14.34 -18.90
C LYS A 115 -15.19 14.31 -17.37
N PHE A 116 -14.11 14.48 -16.61
CA PHE A 116 -14.12 14.42 -15.14
C PHE A 116 -14.83 15.61 -14.44
N LEU A 117 -15.27 16.64 -15.18
CA LEU A 117 -15.99 17.82 -14.64
C LEU A 117 -17.44 17.92 -15.13
N THR A 118 -17.91 16.91 -15.86
CA THR A 118 -19.22 16.94 -16.52
C THR A 118 -20.33 16.45 -15.58
N ASP A 119 -20.04 15.42 -14.78
CA ASP A 119 -21.05 14.70 -14.01
C ASP A 119 -20.73 14.74 -12.50
N PRO A 120 -21.62 15.30 -11.66
CA PRO A 120 -21.37 15.45 -10.22
C PRO A 120 -21.44 14.12 -9.45
N SER A 121 -22.00 13.07 -10.05
CA SER A 121 -22.05 11.73 -9.46
C SER A 121 -20.78 10.91 -9.73
N GLU A 122 -19.92 11.35 -10.64
CA GLU A 122 -18.68 10.63 -10.95
C GLU A 122 -17.60 10.93 -9.89
N LYS A 123 -17.18 9.89 -9.16
CA LYS A 123 -15.96 9.94 -8.33
C LYS A 123 -14.76 9.57 -9.18
N ARG A 124 -13.82 10.51 -9.36
CA ARG A 124 -12.61 10.30 -10.15
C ARG A 124 -11.41 10.06 -9.27
N LEU A 125 -10.66 9.03 -9.59
CA LEU A 125 -9.47 8.61 -8.86
C LEU A 125 -8.30 9.58 -8.99
N CYS A 126 -7.69 9.95 -7.87
CA CYS A 126 -6.47 10.74 -7.85
C CYS A 126 -5.40 10.12 -6.94
N LEU A 127 -4.15 10.28 -7.34
CA LEU A 127 -2.97 10.06 -6.52
C LEU A 127 -2.30 11.42 -6.36
N CYS A 128 -2.33 11.95 -5.15
CA CYS A 128 -1.73 13.24 -4.83
C CYS A 128 -0.36 13.02 -4.20
N VAL A 129 0.66 13.73 -4.67
CA VAL A 129 2.00 13.73 -4.10
C VAL A 129 2.27 15.12 -3.51
N PHE A 130 2.42 15.20 -2.20
CA PHE A 130 2.79 16.41 -1.47
C PHE A 130 4.31 16.50 -1.41
N GLN A 131 4.87 17.61 -1.86
CA GLN A 131 6.31 17.85 -1.89
C GLN A 131 6.65 18.96 -0.91
N GLN A 132 7.77 18.81 -0.19
CA GLN A 132 8.32 19.83 0.69
C GLN A 132 9.20 20.82 -0.06
#